data_AF-A0A4U3ETJ0-F1
#
_entry.id   AF-A0A4U3ETJ0-F1
#
_cell.length_a   1.000
_cell.length_b   1.000
_cell.length_c   1.000
_cell.angle_alpha   90.00
_cell.angle_beta   90.00
_cell.angle_gamma   90.00
#
_symmetry.space_group_name_H-M   'P 1'
#
loop_
_entity.id
_entity.type
_entity.pdbx_description
1 polymer ?
#
loop_
_entity_poly.entity_id
_entity_poly.type
_entity_poly.pdbx_seq_one_letter_code
_entity_poly.pdbx_strand_id
1 'polypeptide(L)'
;MSDQKPNVDLHVEEYTDQHSGRTYDVYHIGGEINEKHGATTRGPLTCTSCSKTHIYKWQNNDRWIVFSCPICNAISAWWEECYSDEEEEQ
;
A
#
# COMPACT_ATOMS: atom_id res chain seq x y z
N MET A 1 0.01 -27.05 9.75
CA MET A 1 -0.52 -26.00 8.86
C MET A 1 0.53 -24.90 8.90
N SER A 2 1.17 -24.58 7.77
CA SER A 2 2.31 -23.66 7.77
C SER A 2 1.80 -22.23 7.99
N ASP A 3 2.26 -21.59 9.07
CA ASP A 3 2.18 -20.15 9.28
C ASP A 3 2.95 -19.44 8.17
N GLN A 4 2.30 -19.28 7.01
CA GLN A 4 2.84 -18.49 5.91
C GLN A 4 2.73 -17.03 6.33
N LYS A 5 3.80 -16.52 6.96
CA LYS A 5 4.02 -15.08 7.00
C LYS A 5 3.93 -14.57 5.56
N PRO A 6 3.17 -13.50 5.29
CA PRO A 6 3.15 -12.91 3.96
C PRO A 6 4.60 -12.62 3.58
N ASN A 7 5.05 -13.22 2.47
CA ASN A 7 6.39 -13.00 1.95
C ASN A 7 6.36 -11.61 1.31
N VAL A 8 6.65 -10.59 2.11
CA VAL A 8 6.69 -9.21 1.64
C VAL A 8 8.02 -9.02 0.92
N ASP A 9 8.05 -9.41 -0.35
CA ASP A 9 9.13 -9.05 -1.25
C ASP A 9 9.00 -7.54 -1.55
N LEU A 10 9.73 -6.72 -0.79
CA LEU A 10 9.71 -5.26 -0.92
C LEU A 10 10.44 -4.87 -2.20
N HIS A 11 9.74 -4.93 -3.34
CA HIS A 11 10.22 -4.29 -4.55
C HIS A 11 10.12 -2.78 -4.36
N VAL A 12 11.26 -2.08 -4.47
CA VAL A 12 11.34 -0.62 -4.36
C VAL A 12 11.37 -0.04 -5.76
N GLU A 13 10.33 0.70 -6.13
CA GLU A 13 10.32 1.52 -7.33
C GLU A 13 10.51 3.00 -6.92
N GLU A 14 11.35 3.73 -7.66
CA GLU A 14 11.43 5.18 -7.51
C GLU A 14 10.25 5.83 -8.24
N TYR A 15 9.52 6.71 -7.54
CA TYR A 15 8.47 7.52 -8.13
C TYR A 15 8.78 9.00 -7.96
N THR A 16 8.94 9.71 -9.07
CA THR A 16 9.03 11.17 -9.08
C THR A 16 7.66 11.78 -9.31
N ASP A 17 7.16 12.48 -8.30
CA ASP A 17 5.91 13.24 -8.39
C ASP A 17 6.09 14.42 -9.35
N GLN A 18 5.28 14.47 -10.42
CA GLN A 18 5.44 15.46 -11.49
C GLN A 18 5.07 16.88 -11.06
N HIS A 19 4.30 17.05 -9.98
CA HIS A 19 3.91 18.37 -9.46
C HIS A 19 4.99 18.98 -8.54
N SER A 20 5.60 18.18 -7.69
CA SER A 20 6.57 18.60 -6.68
C SER A 20 8.02 18.35 -7.08
N GLY A 21 8.26 17.51 -8.09
CA GLY A 21 9.60 17.09 -8.53
C GLY A 21 10.35 16.21 -7.52
N ARG A 22 9.67 15.73 -6.47
CA ARG A 22 10.28 14.90 -5.42
C ARG A 22 10.20 13.44 -5.80
N THR A 23 11.30 12.72 -5.61
CA THR A 23 11.37 11.26 -5.73
C THR A 23 11.08 10.60 -4.39
N TYR A 24 10.20 9.60 -4.40
CA TYR A 24 9.82 8.79 -3.26
C TYR A 24 10.12 7.32 -3.56
N ASP A 25 10.68 6.62 -2.59
CA ASP A 25 10.71 5.16 -2.60
C ASP A 25 9.27 4.64 -2.44
N VAL A 26 8.85 3.78 -3.35
CA VAL A 26 7.53 3.15 -3.30
C VAL A 26 7.66 1.66 -3.08
N TYR A 27 7.02 1.19 -2.02
CA TYR A 27 7.06 -0.20 -1.58
C TYR A 27 5.82 -0.95 -2.07
N HIS A 28 6.00 -2.15 -2.64
CA HIS A 28 4.89 -2.96 -3.14
C HIS A 28 4.30 -3.82 -2.03
N ILE A 29 2.96 -3.84 -1.93
CA ILE A 29 2.22 -4.68 -0.99
C ILE A 29 1.66 -5.89 -1.75
N GLY A 30 2.15 -7.07 -1.41
CA GLY A 30 1.79 -8.33 -2.09
C GLY A 30 2.69 -8.63 -3.29
N GLY A 31 2.84 -9.91 -3.62
CA GLY A 31 3.58 -10.36 -4.82
C GLY A 31 2.89 -9.92 -6.11
N GLU A 32 3.68 -9.83 -7.20
CA GLU A 32 3.34 -9.34 -8.56
C GLU A 32 2.01 -8.58 -8.69
N ILE A 33 2.10 -7.25 -8.75
CA ILE A 33 0.99 -6.38 -9.15
C ILE A 33 0.58 -6.76 -10.57
N ASN A 34 -0.50 -7.53 -10.69
CA ASN A 34 -0.99 -8.00 -11.97
C ASN A 34 -1.89 -6.91 -12.58
N GLU A 35 -1.30 -5.99 -13.37
CA GLU A 35 -2.00 -4.83 -13.94
C GLU A 35 -3.29 -5.17 -14.72
N LYS A 36 -3.47 -6.44 -15.09
CA LYS A 36 -4.68 -6.95 -15.75
C LYS A 36 -5.91 -7.12 -14.83
N HIS A 37 -5.75 -7.15 -13.51
CA HIS A 37 -6.79 -7.66 -12.60
C HIS A 37 -7.30 -6.70 -11.52
N GLY A 38 -6.92 -5.42 -11.52
CA GLY A 38 -7.50 -4.47 -10.57
C GLY A 38 -6.94 -3.06 -10.70
N ALA A 39 -7.64 -2.09 -10.10
CA ALA A 39 -7.11 -0.75 -9.93
C ALA A 39 -5.88 -0.81 -9.02
N THR A 40 -4.77 -0.25 -9.50
CA THR A 40 -3.54 -0.11 -8.70
C THR A 40 -3.61 1.20 -7.94
N THR A 41 -3.63 1.12 -6.61
CA THR A 41 -3.67 2.28 -5.72
C THR A 41 -2.27 2.58 -5.21
N ARG A 42 -1.95 3.87 -5.07
CA ARG A 42 -0.72 4.35 -4.44
C ARG A 42 -1.06 5.39 -3.40
N GLY A 43 -0.43 5.32 -2.24
CA GLY A 43 -0.70 6.27 -1.18
C GLY A 43 0.25 6.15 0.02
N PRO A 44 0.26 7.18 0.88
CA PRO A 44 1.00 7.15 2.14
C PRO A 44 0.30 6.24 3.16
N LEU A 45 1.04 5.28 3.73
CA LEU A 45 0.56 4.47 4.86
C LEU A 45 1.53 4.61 6.04
N THR A 46 0.97 4.79 7.24
CA THR A 46 1.77 4.95 8.46
C THR A 46 1.89 3.62 9.21
N CYS A 47 3.13 3.20 9.50
CA CYS A 47 3.36 2.04 10.35
C CYS A 47 2.85 2.30 11.76
N THR A 48 2.02 1.40 12.29
CA THR A 48 1.45 1.53 13.65
C THR A 48 2.47 1.30 14.75
N SER A 49 3.58 0.61 14.46
CA SER A 49 4.63 0.30 15.45
C SER A 49 5.68 1.41 15.60
N CYS A 50 6.13 2.03 14.51
CA CYS A 50 7.19 3.05 14.54
C CYS A 50 6.71 4.45 14.12
N SER A 51 5.43 4.60 13.78
CA SER A 51 4.79 5.85 13.35
C SER A 51 5.44 6.51 12.12
N LYS A 52 6.25 5.76 11.35
CA LYS A 52 6.83 6.24 10.09
C LYS A 52 5.86 6.01 8.93
N THR A 53 5.71 7.03 8.10
CA THR A 53 4.89 6.99 6.88
C THR A 53 5.77 6.70 5.68
N HIS A 54 5.32 5.76 4.84
CA HIS A 54 5.97 5.40 3.58
C HIS A 54 4.94 5.37 2.46
N ILE A 55 5.38 5.55 1.22
CA ILE A 55 4.51 5.42 0.07
C ILE A 55 4.46 3.95 -0.35
N TYR A 56 3.26 3.39 -0.42
CA TYR A 56 3.06 2.04 -0.89
C TYR A 56 2.28 2.01 -2.20
N LYS A 57 2.42 0.92 -2.92
CA LYS A 57 1.64 0.57 -4.11
C LYS A 57 0.99 -0.80 -3.85
N TRP A 58 -0.32 -0.88 -4.01
CA TRP A 58 -1.08 -2.11 -3.78
C TRP A 58 -2.19 -2.26 -4.82
N GLN A 59 -2.71 -3.48 -4.95
CA GLN A 59 -3.94 -3.71 -5.71
C GLN A 59 -5.12 -3.72 -4.76
N ASN A 60 -6.17 -2.96 -5.11
CA ASN A 60 -7.41 -2.93 -4.34
C ASN A 60 -8.24 -4.18 -4.60
N ASN A 61 -7.79 -5.29 -4.01
CA ASN A 61 -8.50 -6.57 -4.01
C ASN A 61 -9.29 -6.80 -2.71
N ASP A 62 -9.01 -6.02 -1.66
CA ASP A 62 -9.64 -6.09 -0.35
C ASP A 62 -9.67 -4.69 0.30
N ARG A 63 -10.59 -4.46 1.25
CA ARG A 63 -10.69 -3.22 2.04
C ARG A 63 -9.58 -3.09 3.08
N TRP A 64 -8.98 -4.22 3.47
CA TRP A 64 -7.83 -4.26 4.35
C TRP A 64 -6.53 -4.26 3.57
N ILE A 65 -5.71 -3.25 3.82
CA ILE A 65 -4.35 -3.13 3.30
C ILE A 65 -3.39 -3.59 4.39
N VAL A 66 -2.80 -4.78 4.24
CA VAL A 66 -1.82 -5.33 5.19
C VAL A 66 -0.42 -5.20 4.61
N PHE A 67 0.50 -4.52 5.30
CA PHE A 67 1.87 -4.29 4.83
C PHE A 67 2.92 -4.49 5.92
N SER A 68 4.17 -4.73 5.50
CA SER A 68 5.33 -4.72 6.38
C SER A 68 6.05 -3.39 6.28
N CYS A 69 6.37 -2.78 7.42
CA CYS A 69 7.16 -1.56 7.45
C CYS A 69 8.62 -1.84 7.03
N PRO A 70 9.20 -1.11 6.06
CA PRO A 70 10.56 -1.33 5.60
C PRO A 70 11.64 -0.97 6.64
N ILE A 71 11.29 -0.21 7.69
CA ILE A 71 12.23 0.24 8.72
C ILE A 71 12.26 -0.69 9.93
N CYS A 72 11.09 -1.06 10.46
CA CYS A 72 11.00 -1.84 11.69
C CYS A 72 10.51 -3.29 11.46
N ASN A 73 10.18 -3.66 10.23
CA ASN A 73 9.64 -4.97 9.84
C ASN A 73 8.36 -5.39 10.60
N ALA A 74 7.68 -4.44 11.26
CA ALA A 74 6.39 -4.68 11.88
C ALA A 74 5.29 -4.74 10.81
N ILE A 75 4.34 -5.65 10.99
CA ILE A 75 3.15 -5.74 10.16
C ILE A 75 2.13 -4.71 10.64
N SER A 76 1.54 -3.97 9.71
CA SER A 76 0.48 -3.00 9.96
C SER A 76 -0.69 -3.26 9.01
N ALA A 77 -1.90 -2.91 9.44
CA ALA A 77 -3.10 -3.02 8.65
C ALA A 77 -3.81 -1.66 8.62
N TRP A 78 -4.25 -1.25 7.43
CA TRP A 78 -5.04 -0.04 7.21
C TRP A 78 -6.36 -0.42 6.54
N TRP A 79 -7.42 0.28 6.91
CA TRP A 79 -8.72 0.14 6.25
C TRP A 79 -8.87 1.29 5.27
N GLU A 80 -9.03 0.97 3.99
CA GLU A 80 -9.42 1.98 3.01
C GLU A 80 -10.94 2.11 3.05
N GLU A 81 -11.42 3.27 3.54
CA GLU A 81 -12.80 3.65 3.30
C GLU A 81 -12.93 3.94 1.81
N CYS A 82 -13.37 2.93 1.04
CA CYS A 82 -13.84 3.17 -0.31
C CYS A 82 -15.08 4.07 -0.19
N TYR A 83 -14.90 5.37 -0.33
CA TYR A 83 -16.01 6.26 -0.65
C TYR A 83 -16.50 5.81 -2.03
N SER A 84 -17.52 4.95 -2.06
CA SER A 84 -18.36 4.86 -3.24
C SER A 84 -18.97 6.25 -3.41
N ASP A 85 -18.72 6.89 -4.54
CA ASP A 85 -19.45 8.09 -5.00
C ASP A 85 -20.94 7.72 -5.27
N GLU A 86 -21.64 7.22 -4.24
CA GLU A 86 -23.09 7.06 -4.17
C GLU A 86 -23.60 7.74 -2.89
N GLU A 87 -23.09 8.93 -2.60
CA GLU A 87 -23.75 9.92 -1.74
C GLU A 87 -23.93 11.25 -2.51
N GLU A 88 -24.38 11.17 -3.77
CA GLU A 88 -25.18 12.24 -4.36
C GLU A 88 -26.67 11.94 -4.08
N GLU A 89 -27.41 12.97 -3.68
CA GLU A 89 -28.87 13.04 -3.44
C GLU A 89 -29.37 12.85 -1.98
N GLN A 90 -29.40 13.97 -1.25
CA GLN A 90 -30.53 14.33 -0.38
C GLN A 90 -31.20 15.60 -0.92
#